data_AF-A0A9D5JP79-F1
#
_entry.id   AF-A0A9D5JP79-F1
#
_cell.length_a   1.000
_cell.length_b   1.000
_cell.length_c   1.000
_cell.angle_alpha   90.00
_cell.angle_beta   90.00
_cell.angle_gamma   90.00
#
_symmetry.space_group_name_H-M   'P 1'
#
loop_
_entity.id
_entity.type
_entity.pdbx_description
1 polymer ?
#
loop_
_entity_poly.entity_id
_entity_poly.type
_entity_poly.pdbx_seq_one_letter_code
_entity_poly.pdbx_strand_id
1 'polypeptide(L)' 'GKVFIHGELWSARSQDEIQKGEEVEVVDIKGLVLIVKRKNA' A
#
# COMPACT_ATOMS: atom_id res chain seq x y z
N GLY A 1 4.94 -1.73 5.21
CA GLY A 1 4.52 -3.15 5.08
C GLY A 1 4.75 -3.63 3.67
N LYS A 2 4.00 -4.66 3.25
CA LYS A 2 3.94 -5.11 1.85
C LYS A 2 2.49 -5.11 1.38
N VAL A 3 2.28 -4.85 0.10
CA VAL A 3 0.98 -4.93 -0.58
C VAL A 3 1.07 -5.93 -1.72
N PHE A 4 -0.05 -6.57 -2.03
CA PHE A 4 -0.13 -7.54 -3.12
C PHE A 4 -0.85 -6.90 -4.30
N ILE A 5 -0.18 -6.79 -5.44
CA ILE A 5 -0.69 -6.11 -6.64
C ILE A 5 -0.41 -7.02 -7.84
N HIS A 6 -1.44 -7.39 -8.59
CA HIS A 6 -1.35 -8.17 -9.83
C HIS A 6 -0.46 -9.44 -9.76
N GLY A 7 -0.40 -10.11 -8.61
CA GLY A 7 0.42 -11.31 -8.44
C GLY A 7 1.75 -11.08 -7.72
N GLU A 8 2.10 -9.84 -7.43
CA GLU A 8 3.41 -9.47 -6.89
C GLU A 8 3.32 -8.80 -5.51
N LEU A 9 4.31 -9.06 -4.66
CA LEU A 9 4.47 -8.37 -3.38
C LEU A 9 5.37 -7.15 -3.54
N TRP A 10 4.81 -5.97 -3.29
CA TRP A 10 5.50 -4.70 -3.35
C TRP A 10 5.71 -4.11 -1.96
N SER A 11 6.85 -3.43 -1.78
CA SER A 11 7.12 -2.65 -0.57
C SER A 11 6.22 -1.41 -0.54
N ALA A 12 5.56 -1.16 0.59
CA ALA A 12 4.66 -0.01 0.73
C ALA A 12 4.76 0.69 2.09
N ARG A 13 4.49 1.99 2.09
CA ARG A 13 4.38 2.85 3.28
C ARG A 13 3.04 3.59 3.28
N SER A 14 2.48 3.78 4.47
CA SER A 14 1.29 4.60 4.71
C SER A 14 1.51 5.51 5.91
N GLN A 15 0.74 6.59 5.99
CA GLN A 15 0.67 7.44 7.19
C GLN A 15 -0.33 6.88 8.22
N ASP A 16 -1.29 6.08 7.75
CA ASP A 16 -2.30 5.46 8.59
C ASP A 16 -1.89 4.03 8.98
N GLU A 17 -2.39 3.57 10.11
CA GLU A 17 -2.33 2.15 10.44
C GLU A 17 -3.28 1.37 9.52
N ILE A 18 -2.75 0.38 8.82
CA ILE A 18 -3.51 -0.45 7.88
C ILE A 18 -3.34 -1.90 8.32
N GLN A 19 -4.46 -2.56 8.59
CA GLN A 19 -4.44 -3.96 9.04
C GLN A 19 -4.27 -4.91 7.85
N LYS A 20 -3.74 -6.11 8.13
CA LYS A 20 -3.57 -7.14 7.10
C LYS A 20 -4.94 -7.51 6.51
N GLY A 21 -5.05 -7.42 5.19
CA GLY A 21 -6.27 -7.74 4.45
C GLY A 21 -7.14 -6.53 4.11
N GLU A 22 -6.85 -5.34 4.64
CA GLU A 22 -7.51 -4.11 4.21
C GLU A 22 -7.11 -3.72 2.79
N GLU A 23 -8.08 -3.22 2.02
CA GLU A 23 -7.83 -2.66 0.70
C GLU A 23 -7.18 -1.28 0.80
N VAL A 24 -6.20 -1.05 -0.07
CA VAL A 24 -5.44 0.19 -0.11
C VAL A 24 -5.47 0.78 -1.52
N GLU A 25 -5.32 2.09 -1.59
CA GLU A 25 -5.13 2.84 -2.83
C GLU A 25 -3.71 3.37 -2.90
N VAL A 26 -3.04 3.18 -4.04
CA VAL A 26 -1.71 3.74 -4.31
C VAL A 26 -1.85 5.20 -4.69
N VAL A 27 -1.16 6.08 -3.97
CA VAL A 27 -1.24 7.54 -4.17
C VAL A 27 0.06 8.15 -4.72
N ASP A 28 1.20 7.47 -4.54
CA ASP A 28 2.51 7.94 -5.02
C ASP A 28 3.50 6.77 -5.10
N ILE A 29 4.62 6.96 -5.82
CA ILE A 29 5.70 5.99 -5.97
C ILE A 29 7.04 6.67 -5.68
N LYS A 30 7.80 6.11 -4.72
CA LYS A 30 9.15 6.60 -4.37
C LYS A 30 10.17 5.51 -4.58
N GLY A 31 10.74 5.47 -5.78
CA GLY A 31 11.64 4.40 -6.21
C GLY A 31 10.90 3.06 -6.24
N LEU A 32 11.32 2.11 -5.40
CA LEU A 32 10.71 0.77 -5.29
C LEU A 32 9.72 0.65 -4.13
N VAL A 33 9.29 1.78 -3.54
CA VAL A 33 8.34 1.81 -2.44
C VAL A 33 7.09 2.57 -2.85
N LEU A 34 5.94 1.91 -2.73
CA LEU A 34 4.62 2.51 -2.98
C LEU A 34 4.16 3.30 -1.76
N ILE A 35 3.58 4.48 -1.98
CA ILE A 35 2.86 5.22 -0.95
C ILE A 35 1.38 4.88 -1.10
N VAL A 36 0.76 4.42 -0.02
CA VAL A 36 -0.62 3.93 -0.03
C VAL A 36 -1.43 4.56 1.09
N LYS A 37 -2.74 4.67 0.90
CA LYS A 37 -3.73 5.02 1.94
C LYS A 37 -4.84 3.97 1.99
N ARG A 38 -5.61 3.94 3.07
CA ARG A 38 -6.80 3.08 3.15
C ARG A 38 -7.82 3.55 2.09
N LYS A 39 -8.37 2.62 1.32
CA LYS A 39 -9.24 2.95 0.17
C LYS A 39 -10.56 3.64 0.57
N ASN A 40 -11.03 3.41 1.80
CA ASN A 40 -12.29 3.94 2.33
C ASN A 40 -12.10 4.86 3.54
N ALA A 41 -10.98 5.58 3.63
CA ALA A 41 -10.77 6.61 4.65
C ALA A 41 -11.56 7.88 4.35
#